data_AF-A0A651GUT1-F1
#
_entry.id   AF-A0A651GUT1-F1
#
_cell.length_a   1.000
_cell.length_b   1.000
_cell.length_c   1.000
_cell.angle_alpha   90.00
_cell.angle_beta   90.00
_cell.angle_gamma   90.00
#
_symmetry.space_group_name_H-M   'P 1'
#
loop_
_entity.id
_entity.type
_entity.pdbx_description
1 polymer ?
#
loop_
_entity_poly.entity_id
_entity_poly.type
_entity_poly.pdbx_seq_one_letter_code
_entity_poly.pdbx_strand_id
1 'polypeptide(L)' 'RMLYIHPTECIDCGACEPACPVEAIFYADDVPPEWSEFTAVNAEYFEPSVTGIGSPGGAGSVGKSGADHPKVAAYEIA' A
#
# COMPACT_ATOMS: atom_id res chain seq x y z
N ARG A 1 1.65 -11.40 -0.19
CA ARG A 1 2.59 -10.31 0.11
C ARG A 1 2.43 -9.20 -0.90
N MET A 2 2.44 -7.94 -0.45
CA MET A 2 2.19 -6.76 -1.29
C MET A 2 3.15 -5.62 -0.92
N LEU A 3 3.25 -4.58 -1.75
CA LEU A 3 3.83 -3.28 -1.37
C LEU A 3 2.69 -2.32 -1.00
N TYR A 4 2.98 -1.36 -0.13
CA TYR A 4 2.00 -0.40 0.40
C TYR A 4 2.46 1.03 0.15
N ILE A 5 1.55 1.89 -0.33
CA ILE A 5 1.78 3.31 -0.57
C ILE A 5 1.28 4.10 0.65
N HIS A 6 2.15 4.91 1.26
CA HIS A 6 1.77 5.72 2.41
C HIS A 6 0.90 6.91 1.96
N PRO A 7 -0.36 7.04 2.45
CA PRO A 7 -1.32 7.99 1.88
C PRO A 7 -0.95 9.46 2.10
N THR A 8 -0.29 9.78 3.23
CA THR A 8 0.10 11.18 3.52
C THR A 8 1.52 11.54 3.08
N GLU A 9 2.32 10.56 2.65
CA GLU A 9 3.67 10.82 2.09
C GLU A 9 3.64 10.80 0.57
N CYS A 10 2.65 10.13 -0.04
CA CYS A 10 2.37 10.25 -1.45
C CYS A 10 2.04 11.70 -1.80
N ILE A 11 2.68 12.21 -2.85
CA ILE A 11 2.49 13.58 -3.37
C ILE A 11 1.87 13.57 -4.78
N ASP A 12 1.25 12.46 -5.16
CA ASP A 12 0.58 12.29 -6.46
C ASP A 12 1.47 12.51 -7.69
N CYS A 13 2.77 12.18 -7.58
CA CYS A 13 3.73 12.39 -8.67
C CYS A 13 3.51 11.48 -9.89
N GLY A 14 2.75 10.39 -9.75
CA GLY A 14 2.35 9.49 -10.83
C GLY A 14 3.47 8.60 -11.40
N ALA A 15 4.72 8.71 -10.94
CA ALA A 15 5.84 7.98 -11.53
C ALA A 15 5.76 6.44 -11.33
N CYS A 16 5.05 5.99 -10.29
CA CYS A 16 4.94 4.57 -9.97
C CYS A 16 3.89 3.83 -10.81
N GLU A 17 2.81 4.50 -11.22
CA GLU A 17 1.69 3.92 -11.98
C GLU A 17 2.13 3.27 -13.30
N PRO A 18 2.81 3.97 -14.23
CA PRO A 18 3.16 3.39 -15.53
C PRO A 18 4.36 2.44 -15.44
N ALA A 19 5.05 2.43 -14.30
CA ALA A 19 6.19 1.55 -14.06
C ALA A 19 5.77 0.15 -13.60
N CYS A 20 4.52 -0.04 -13.17
CA CYS A 20 4.03 -1.31 -12.66
C CYS A 20 3.72 -2.28 -13.82
N PRO A 21 4.45 -3.41 -13.97
CA PRO A 21 4.27 -4.32 -15.11
C PRO A 21 2.96 -5.13 -15.06
N VAL A 22 2.22 -5.04 -13.96
CA VAL A 22 0.96 -5.75 -13.72
C VAL A 22 -0.19 -4.79 -13.42
N GLU A 23 0.02 -3.49 -13.65
CA GLU A 23 -1.04 -2.46 -13.56
C GLU A 23 -1.76 -2.46 -12.19
N ALA A 24 -1.01 -2.65 -11.10
CA ALA A 24 -1.57 -2.76 -9.74
C ALA A 24 -1.67 -1.42 -8.97
N ILE A 25 -1.29 -0.31 -9.60
CA ILE A 25 -1.21 1.01 -8.96
C ILE A 25 -2.22 1.92 -9.65
N PHE A 26 -3.08 2.55 -8.85
CA PHE A 26 -4.11 3.49 -9.31
C PHE A 26 -4.04 4.75 -8.47
N TYR A 27 -4.48 5.89 -9.02
CA TYR A 27 -4.84 7.03 -8.19
C TYR A 27 -6.00 6.66 -7.27
N ALA A 28 -6.09 7.29 -6.10
CA ALA A 28 -7.10 6.94 -5.09
C ALA A 28 -8.55 7.03 -5.62
N ASP A 29 -8.80 7.97 -6.53
CA ASP A 29 -10.12 8.19 -7.17
C ASP A 29 -10.39 7.25 -8.35
N ASP A 30 -9.36 6.56 -8.86
CA ASP A 30 -9.40 5.69 -10.04
C ASP A 30 -9.33 4.19 -9.70
N VAL A 31 -9.34 3.84 -8.41
CA VAL A 31 -9.32 2.43 -7.99
C VAL A 31 -10.60 1.73 -8.47
N PRO A 32 -10.48 0.61 -9.23
CA PRO A 32 -11.65 -0.15 -9.67
C PRO A 32 -12.55 -0.57 -8.49
N PRO A 33 -13.89 -0.56 -8.66
CA PRO A 33 -14.81 -0.86 -7.57
C PRO A 33 -14.54 -2.18 -6.84
N GLU A 34 -14.15 -3.23 -7.57
CA GLU A 34 -13.79 -4.53 -7.03
C GLU A 34 -12.57 -4.50 -6.09
N TRP A 35 -11.73 -3.48 -6.19
CA TRP A 35 -10.50 -3.30 -5.41
C TRP A 35 -10.54 -2.06 -4.51
N SER A 36 -11.67 -1.38 -4.41
CA SER A 36 -11.86 -0.14 -3.64
C SER A 36 -11.40 -0.24 -2.17
N GLU A 37 -11.51 -1.42 -1.57
CA GLU A 37 -11.05 -1.71 -0.21
C GLU A 37 -9.52 -1.58 -0.04
N PHE A 38 -8.73 -1.69 -1.11
CA PHE A 38 -7.28 -1.62 -1.02
C PHE A 38 -6.78 -0.21 -0.70
N THR A 39 -7.59 0.84 -0.91
CA THR A 39 -7.26 2.20 -0.46
C THR A 39 -7.11 2.24 1.06
N ALA A 40 -8.05 1.62 1.81
CA ALA A 40 -7.97 1.54 3.27
C ALA A 40 -6.82 0.62 3.71
N VAL A 41 -6.63 -0.53 3.06
CA VAL A 41 -5.53 -1.46 3.33
C VAL A 41 -4.15 -0.79 3.24
N ASN A 42 -3.96 0.13 2.29
CA ASN A 42 -2.72 0.89 2.15
C ASN A 42 -2.51 1.87 3.31
N ALA A 43 -3.56 2.55 3.76
CA ALA A 43 -3.48 3.48 4.89
C ALA A 43 -3.26 2.74 6.23
N GLU A 44 -4.10 1.75 6.51
CA GLU A 44 -4.11 0.98 7.76
C GLU A 44 -2.79 0.24 7.99
N TYR A 45 -2.07 -0.13 6.92
CA TYR A 45 -0.77 -0.78 7.04
C TYR A 45 0.23 -0.01 7.91
N PHE A 46 0.19 1.33 7.91
CA PHE A 46 1.12 2.17 8.67
C PHE A 46 0.65 2.47 10.10
N GLU A 47 -0.58 2.07 10.45
CA GLU A 47 -1.14 2.28 11.77
C GLU A 47 -0.48 1.40 12.84
N PRO A 48 -0.51 1.81 14.13
CA PRO A 48 -0.04 1.00 15.25
C PRO A 48 -0.68 -0.39 15.36
N SER A 49 -1.90 -0.53 14.84
CA SER A 49 -2.66 -1.79 14.81
C SER A 49 -2.08 -2.83 13.85
N VAL A 50 -1.27 -2.41 12.85
CA VAL A 50 -0.73 -3.30 11.81
C VAL A 50 0.79 -3.39 11.86
N THR A 51 1.50 -2.28 11.63
CA THR A 51 2.98 -2.27 11.70
C THR A 51 3.55 -1.24 12.66
N GLY A 52 2.82 -0.16 12.96
CA GLY A 52 3.29 0.95 13.78
C GLY A 52 4.46 1.74 13.17
N ILE A 53 4.72 1.59 11.86
CA ILE A 53 5.77 2.34 11.15
C ILE A 53 5.44 3.84 11.13
N GLY A 54 4.16 4.20 11.06
CA GLY A 54 3.73 5.59 10.91
C GLY A 54 4.24 6.19 9.60
N SER A 55 4.68 7.46 9.66
CA SER A 55 5.20 8.23 8.53
C SER A 55 6.73 8.41 8.65
N PRO A 56 7.55 7.47 8.14
CA PRO A 56 9.00 7.47 8.31
C PRO A 56 9.76 8.44 7.39
N GLY A 57 9.08 9.10 6.44
CA GLY A 57 9.69 9.95 5.43
C GLY A 57 10.44 9.18 4.35
N GLY A 58 9.98 7.96 4.03
CA GLY A 58 10.54 7.11 2.98
C GLY A 58 10.87 5.68 3.41
N ALA A 59 10.56 4.72 2.55
CA ALA A 59 10.72 3.28 2.83
C ALA A 59 12.19 2.83 2.95
N GLY A 60 13.15 3.58 2.42
CA GLY A 60 14.58 3.21 2.41
C GLY A 60 15.21 3.12 3.80
N SER A 61 14.74 3.90 4.76
CA SER A 61 15.19 3.88 6.16
C SER A 61 14.56 2.76 7.00
N VAL A 62 13.38 2.27 6.58
CA VAL A 62 12.60 1.26 7.31
C VAL A 62 12.90 -0.15 6.82
N GLY A 63 13.03 -0.35 5.52
CA GLY A 63 13.19 -1.68 4.92
C GLY A 63 11.91 -2.52 4.98
N LYS A 64 12.07 -3.86 4.95
CA LYS A 64 10.93 -4.79 4.97
C LYS A 64 10.42 -4.97 6.41
N SER A 65 9.14 -4.66 6.64
CA SER A 65 8.48 -4.76 7.95
C SER A 65 8.34 -6.19 8.50
N GLY A 66 8.40 -7.20 7.63
CA GLY A 66 8.13 -8.60 7.99
C GLY A 66 6.64 -8.94 8.18
N ALA A 67 5.74 -7.96 8.05
CA ALA A 67 4.29 -8.13 8.14
C ALA A 67 3.59 -7.63 6.86
N ASP A 68 2.43 -8.20 6.57
CA ASP A 68 1.46 -7.68 5.61
C ASP A 68 0.21 -7.24 6.39
N HIS A 69 -0.58 -6.33 5.83
CA HIS A 69 -1.92 -6.02 6.35
C HIS A 69 -2.74 -7.31 6.51
N PRO A 70 -3.57 -7.48 7.58
CA PRO A 70 -4.36 -8.71 7.80
C PRO A 70 -5.17 -9.13 6.57
N LYS A 71 -5.71 -8.13 5.86
CA LYS A 71 -6.19 -8.15 4.47
C LYS A 71 -5.45 -9.13 3.56
N VAL A 72 -4.19 -8.74 3.33
CA VAL A 72 -3.28 -9.34 2.37
C VAL A 72 -2.68 -10.63 2.91
N ALA A 73 -2.48 -10.71 4.22
CA ALA A 73 -2.00 -11.93 4.88
C ALA A 73 -3.01 -13.08 4.76
N ALA A 74 -4.31 -12.77 4.74
CA ALA A 74 -5.40 -13.74 4.58
C ALA A 74 -5.82 -13.97 3.12
N TYR A 75 -5.17 -13.32 2.14
CA TYR A 75 -5.52 -13.47 0.73
C TYR A 75 -5.09 -14.88 0.27
N GLU A 76 -6.06 -15.76 0.01
CA GLU A 76 -5.75 -17.09 -0.51
C GLU A 76 -5.28 -16.99 -1.96
N ILE A 77 -4.11 -17.56 -2.22
CA ILE A 77 -3.64 -17.81 -3.57
C ILE A 77 -4.42 -19.02 -4.06
N ALA A 78 -5.38 -18.80 -4.96
CA ALA A 78 -6.00 -19.88 -5.73
C ALA A 78 -4.96 -20.58 -6.62
#